data_AF-A0A368TUN5-F1
#
_entry.id   AF-A0A368TUN5-F1
#
_cell.length_a   1.000
_cell.length_b   1.000
_cell.length_c   1.000
_cell.angle_alpha   90.00
_cell.angle_beta   90.00
_cell.angle_gamma   90.00
#
_symmetry.space_group_name_H-M   'P 1'
#
loop_
_entity.id
_entity.type
_entity.pdbx_description
1 polymer ?
#
loop_
_entity_poly.entity_id
_entity_poly.type
_entity_poly.pdbx_seq_one_letter_code
_entity_poly.pdbx_strand_id
1 'polypeptide(L)' 'MQRLGIAQRTQAVTLSDLSSLKGAVVMNSWTPGIAVHRIGPVSVPVEPTFLELLHEAYQAEPLESP' A
#
# COMPACT_ATOMS: atom_id res chain seq x y z
N MET A 1 -7.29 0.56 6.66
CA MET A 1 -6.83 1.97 6.52
C MET A 1 -7.89 2.99 6.92
N GLN A 2 -9.05 3.08 6.25
CA GLN A 2 -10.12 4.03 6.63
C GLN A 2 -10.62 3.81 8.07
N ARG A 3 -10.80 2.53 8.48
CA ARG A 3 -11.13 2.15 9.86
C ARG A 3 -10.07 2.53 10.89
N LEU A 4 -8.83 2.79 10.45
CA LEU A 4 -7.72 3.23 11.29
C LEU A 4 -7.57 4.77 11.30
N GLY A 5 -8.54 5.51 10.73
CA GLY A 5 -8.50 6.97 10.65
C GLY A 5 -7.51 7.53 9.64
N ILE A 6 -6.97 6.70 8.75
CA ILE A 6 -5.96 7.13 7.78
C ILE A 6 -6.66 7.68 6.54
N ALA A 7 -6.37 8.95 6.23
CA ALA A 7 -6.90 9.63 5.06
C ALA A 7 -6.45 8.91 3.78
N GLN A 8 -7.42 8.61 2.90
CA GLN A 8 -7.17 8.00 1.60
C GLN A 8 -7.65 8.97 0.51
N ARG A 9 -6.91 9.02 -0.60
CA ARG A 9 -7.31 9.79 -1.78
C ARG A 9 -6.97 9.02 -3.04
N THR A 10 -7.82 9.15 -4.04
CA THR A 10 -7.55 8.66 -5.39
C THR A 10 -7.02 9.83 -6.21
N GLN A 11 -5.84 9.66 -6.78
CA GLN A 11 -5.24 10.66 -7.67
C GLN A 11 -4.45 9.95 -8.78
N ALA A 12 -4.22 10.65 -9.88
CA ALA A 12 -3.21 10.23 -10.85
C ALA A 12 -1.81 10.31 -10.21
N VAL A 13 -0.97 9.33 -10.52
CA VAL A 13 0.44 9.28 -10.12
C VAL A 13 1.27 9.00 -11.37
N THR A 14 2.31 9.79 -11.57
CA THR A 14 3.26 9.69 -12.68
C THR A 14 4.60 9.14 -12.19
N LEU A 15 5.49 8.76 -13.11
CA LEU A 15 6.82 8.26 -12.75
C LEU A 15 7.66 9.28 -11.97
N SER A 16 7.49 10.58 -12.24
CA SER A 16 8.17 11.67 -11.54
C SER A 16 7.72 11.83 -10.09
N ASP A 17 6.51 11.37 -9.74
CA ASP A 17 5.98 11.47 -8.38
C ASP A 17 6.56 10.39 -7.46
N LEU A 18 7.02 9.27 -8.03
CA LEU A 18 7.41 8.07 -7.27
C LEU A 18 8.55 8.31 -6.28
N SER A 19 9.50 9.19 -6.62
CA SER A 19 10.63 9.53 -5.74
C SER A 19 10.20 10.33 -4.51
N SER A 20 9.03 10.98 -4.55
CA SER A 20 8.47 11.74 -3.43
C SER A 20 7.66 10.86 -2.46
N LEU A 21 7.27 9.66 -2.89
CA LEU A 21 6.53 8.71 -2.07
C LEU A 21 7.44 8.05 -1.04
N LYS A 22 6.87 7.70 0.12
CA LYS A 22 7.58 6.97 1.18
C LYS A 22 7.53 5.45 1.00
N GLY A 23 6.61 4.96 0.18
CA GLY A 23 6.52 3.56 -0.19
C GLY A 23 5.35 3.32 -1.12
N ALA A 24 5.32 2.13 -1.70
CA ALA A 24 4.19 1.65 -2.50
C ALA A 24 4.03 0.14 -2.30
N VAL A 25 2.78 -0.31 -2.37
CA VAL A 25 2.43 -1.73 -2.28
C VAL A 25 1.42 -2.09 -3.36
N VAL A 26 1.38 -3.36 -3.73
CA VAL A 26 0.24 -3.97 -4.40
C VAL A 26 -0.66 -4.60 -3.36
N MET A 27 -1.92 -4.19 -3.38
CA MET A 27 -3.00 -4.84 -2.64
C MET A 27 -3.70 -5.79 -3.60
N ASN A 28 -3.72 -7.09 -3.28
CA ASN A 28 -4.50 -8.08 -4.00
C ASN A 28 -5.22 -9.01 -2.99
N SER A 29 -6.09 -9.87 -3.50
CA SER A 29 -6.95 -10.73 -2.68
C SER A 29 -6.24 -11.95 -2.06
N TRP A 30 -4.98 -12.22 -2.41
CA TRP A 30 -4.27 -13.44 -2.01
C TRP A 30 -3.03 -13.16 -1.14
N THR A 31 -2.41 -12.00 -1.30
CA THR A 31 -1.24 -11.55 -0.56
C THR A 31 -1.30 -10.04 -0.43
N PRO A 32 -1.94 -9.51 0.62
CA PRO A 32 -2.01 -8.08 0.84
C PRO A 32 -0.62 -7.52 1.15
N GLY A 33 -0.34 -6.30 0.68
CA GLY A 33 0.85 -5.55 1.08
C GLY A 33 2.17 -6.03 0.43
N ILE A 34 2.16 -6.44 -0.85
CA ILE A 34 3.40 -6.76 -1.56
C ILE A 34 4.16 -5.46 -1.85
N ALA A 35 5.37 -5.29 -1.31
CA ALA A 35 6.19 -4.09 -1.55
C ALA A 35 6.56 -3.92 -3.03
N VAL A 36 6.39 -2.69 -3.54
CA VAL A 36 6.89 -2.28 -4.85
C VAL A 36 8.22 -1.57 -4.66
N HIS A 37 9.31 -2.21 -5.11
CA HIS A 37 10.66 -1.63 -5.01
C HIS A 37 11.00 -0.72 -6.20
N ARG A 38 10.28 -0.84 -7.32
CA ARG A 38 10.58 -0.14 -8.58
C ARG A 38 9.38 -0.17 -9.53
N ILE A 39 9.20 0.91 -10.30
CA ILE A 39 8.31 0.96 -11.47
C ILE A 39 9.12 1.50 -12.66
N GLY A 40 9.28 0.68 -13.71
CA GLY A 40 10.16 1.03 -14.83
C GLY A 40 11.60 1.32 -14.36
N PRO A 41 12.22 2.45 -14.73
CA PRO A 41 13.55 2.80 -14.27
C PRO A 41 13.58 3.44 -12.87
N VAL A 42 12.44 3.80 -12.28
CA VAL A 42 12.37 4.60 -11.05
C VAL A 42 12.25 3.70 -9.82
N SER A 43 13.18 3.85 -8.87
CA SER A 43 13.14 3.13 -7.60
C SER A 43 12.11 3.77 -6.67
N VAL A 44 11.43 2.96 -5.87
CA VAL A 44 10.50 3.40 -4.84
C VAL A 44 11.07 2.96 -3.48
N PRO A 45 11.12 3.84 -2.47
CA PRO A 45 11.54 3.44 -1.14
C PRO A 45 10.66 2.31 -0.58
N VAL A 46 11.25 1.40 0.17
CA VAL A 46 10.48 0.41 0.93
C VAL A 46 10.28 0.98 2.32
N GLU A 47 9.05 0.96 2.80
CA GLU A 47 8.72 1.36 4.16
C GLU A 47 8.07 0.18 4.91
N PRO A 48 8.87 -0.60 5.67
CA PRO A 48 8.39 -1.73 6.46
C PRO A 48 7.20 -1.41 7.37
N THR A 49 7.19 -0.24 8.03
CA THR A 49 6.08 0.13 8.92
C THR A 49 4.77 0.32 8.16
N PHE A 50 4.84 0.74 6.89
CA PHE A 50 3.65 0.83 6.04
C PHE A 50 3.10 -0.56 5.69
N LEU A 51 3.97 -1.55 5.47
CA LEU A 51 3.55 -2.92 5.21
C LEU A 51 2.87 -3.54 6.44
N GLU A 52 3.47 -3.38 7.62
CA GLU A 52 2.93 -3.87 8.89
C GLU A 52 1.51 -3.34 9.13
N LEU A 53 1.32 -2.03 8.96
CA LEU A 53 0.02 -1.37 9.09
C LEU A 53 -1.04 -1.94 8.13
N LEU A 54 -0.66 -2.26 6.89
CA LEU A 54 -1.56 -2.85 5.90
C LEU A 54 -1.93 -4.29 6.26
N HIS A 55 -0.99 -5.05 6.80
CA HIS A 55 -1.26 -6.39 7.31
C HIS A 55 -2.19 -6.34 8.52
N GLU A 56 -1.97 -5.45 9.48
CA GLU A 56 -2.90 -5.23 10.59
C GLU A 56 -4.29 -4.84 10.11
N ALA A 57 -4.37 -3.91 9.15
CA ALA A 57 -5.64 -3.48 8.57
C ALA A 57 -6.39 -4.64 7.91
N TYR A 58 -5.70 -5.53 7.21
CA TYR A 58 -6.29 -6.71 6.58
C TYR A 58 -6.75 -7.75 7.61
N GLN A 59 -5.94 -8.03 8.65
CA GLN A 59 -6.33 -8.97 9.70
C GLN A 59 -7.55 -8.48 10.52
N ALA A 60 -7.77 -7.17 10.57
CA ALA A 60 -8.94 -6.57 11.20
C ALA A 60 -10.20 -6.57 10.32
N GLU A 61 -10.13 -7.03 9.06
CA GLU A 61 -11.32 -7.13 8.19
C GLU A 61 -12.22 -8.29 8.66
N PRO A 62 -13.55 -8.06 8.79
CA PRO A 62 -14.48 -9.14 9.10
C PRO A 62 -14.43 -10.25 8.05
N LEU A 63 -14.49 -11.52 8.47
CA LEU A 63 -14.74 -12.61 7.53
C LEU A 63 -16.13 -12.42 6.93
N GLU A 64 -16.19 -12.00 5.66
CA GLU A 64 -17.45 -12.02 4.92
C GLU A 64 -17.76 -13.48 4.56
N SER A 65 -18.83 -14.02 5.15
CA SER A 65 -19.38 -15.31 4.72
C SER A 65 -20.12 -15.11 3.39
N PRO A 66 -20.01 -16.04 2.43
CA PRO A 66 -20.72 -15.94 1.15
C PRO A 66 -22.24 -15.94 1.29
#